data_AF-A0A7X9WU33-F1
#
_entry.id   AF-A0A7X9WU33-F1
#
_cell.length_a   1.000
_cell.length_b   1.000
_cell.length_c   1.000
_cell.angle_alpha   90.00
_cell.angle_beta   90.00
_cell.angle_gamma   90.00
#
_symmetry.space_group_name_H-M   'P 1'
#
loop_
_entity.id
_entity.type
_entity.pdbx_description
1 polymer ?
#
loop_
_entity_poly.entity_id
_entity_poly.type
_entity_poly.pdbx_seq_one_letter_code
_entity_poly.pdbx_strand_id
1 'polypeptide(L)' 'MENSHISALSAKHAGLEARIKTESSRPMPDAILVASLKKQKLRLKEELAAQH' A
#
# COMPACT_ATOMS: atom_id res chain seq x y z
N MET A 1 5.74 17.67 14.76
CA MET A 1 5.35 16.24 14.87
C MET A 1 4.55 15.74 13.66
N GLU A 2 4.26 16.59 12.67
CA GLU A 2 3.49 16.25 11.46
C GLU A 2 4.21 15.24 10.54
N ASN A 3 5.54 15.31 10.45
CA ASN A 3 6.36 14.35 9.69
C ASN A 3 6.18 12.88 10.13
N SER A 4 5.84 12.62 11.39
CA SER A 4 5.69 11.25 11.90
C SER A 4 4.46 10.56 11.30
N HIS A 5 3.38 11.31 11.04
CA HIS A 5 2.16 10.76 10.45
C HIS A 5 2.37 10.39 8.98
N ILE A 6 2.96 11.30 8.19
CA ILE A 6 3.32 11.07 6.79
C ILE A 6 4.34 9.93 6.65
N SER A 7 5.35 9.86 7.54
CA SER A 7 6.33 8.77 7.54
C SER A 7 5.67 7.41 7.82
N ALA A 8 4.73 7.34 8.75
CA ALA A 8 4.00 6.12 9.05
C ALA A 8 3.09 5.68 7.88
N LEU A 9 2.41 6.62 7.24
CA LEU A 9 1.59 6.34 6.05
C LEU A 9 2.45 5.87 4.86
N SER A 10 3.61 6.51 4.64
CA SER A 10 4.58 6.11 3.62
C SER A 10 5.14 4.70 3.89
N ALA A 11 5.49 4.39 5.14
CA ALA A 11 5.95 3.05 5.52
C ALA A 11 4.88 1.97 5.28
N LYS A 12 3.62 2.26 5.61
CA LYS A 12 2.49 1.37 5.31
C LYS A 12 2.30 1.17 3.81
N HIS A 13 2.40 2.24 3.02
CA HIS A 13 2.31 2.19 1.56
C HIS A 13 3.41 1.30 0.96
N ALA A 14 4.66 1.49 1.38
CA ALA A 14 5.80 0.68 0.95
C ALA A 14 5.61 -0.82 1.32
N GLY A 15 5.08 -1.10 2.51
CA GLY A 15 4.77 -2.47 2.94
C GLY A 15 3.70 -3.14 2.07
N LEU A 16 2.64 -2.42 1.69
CA LEU A 16 1.61 -2.95 0.79
C LEU A 16 2.16 -3.19 -0.63
N GLU A 17 3.02 -2.31 -1.14
CA GLU A 17 3.68 -2.52 -2.43
C GLU A 17 4.55 -3.77 -2.45
N ALA A 18 5.35 -3.98 -1.39
CA ALA A 18 6.15 -5.17 -1.27
C ALA A 18 5.27 -6.43 -1.30
N ARG A 19 4.16 -6.45 -0.55
CA ARG A 19 3.21 -7.59 -0.53
C ARG A 19 2.57 -7.83 -1.89
N ILE A 20 2.16 -6.78 -2.60
CA ILE A 20 1.60 -6.88 -3.95
C ILE A 20 2.63 -7.48 -4.91
N LYS A 21 3.88 -7.01 -4.85
CA LYS A 21 4.98 -7.47 -5.70
C LYS A 21 5.31 -8.94 -5.42
N THR A 22 5.40 -9.32 -4.14
CA THR A 22 5.61 -10.71 -3.74
C THR A 22 4.48 -11.60 -4.26
N GLU A 23 3.21 -11.24 -4.02
CA GLU A 23 2.07 -12.05 -4.46
C GLU A 23 1.98 -12.12 -5.99
N SER A 24 2.22 -11.02 -6.71
CA SER A 24 2.20 -10.98 -8.18
C SER A 24 3.37 -11.73 -8.82
N SER A 25 4.46 -11.95 -8.09
CA SER A 25 5.60 -12.74 -8.56
C SER A 25 5.41 -14.25 -8.39
N ARG A 26 4.36 -14.68 -7.70
CA ARG A 26 4.07 -16.11 -7.49
C ARG A 26 3.58 -16.73 -8.80
N PRO A 27 3.90 -18.01 -9.08
CA PRO A 27 3.43 -18.72 -10.27
C PRO A 27 1.89 -18.79 -10.39
N MET A 28 1.20 -18.78 -9.25
CA MET A 28 -0.25 -18.72 -9.15
C MET A 28 -0.62 -17.61 -8.15
N PRO A 29 -0.76 -16.36 -8.63
CA PRO A 29 -1.06 -15.22 -7.77
C PRO A 29 -2.52 -15.26 -7.31
N ASP A 30 -2.76 -14.96 -6.04
CA ASP A 30 -4.12 -14.70 -5.56
C ASP A 30 -4.60 -13.32 -6.04
N ALA A 31 -5.39 -13.32 -7.11
CA ALA A 31 -5.92 -12.10 -7.72
C ALA A 31 -6.84 -11.31 -6.77
N ILE A 32 -7.57 -11.97 -5.88
CA ILE A 32 -8.46 -11.31 -4.91
C ILE A 32 -7.60 -10.61 -3.85
N LEU A 33 -6.57 -11.29 -3.35
CA LEU A 33 -5.62 -10.71 -2.41
C LEU A 33 -4.89 -9.51 -3.04
N VAL A 34 -4.37 -9.64 -4.26
CA VAL A 34 -3.69 -8.55 -4.98
C VAL A 34 -4.63 -7.36 -5.20
N ALA A 35 -5.88 -7.59 -5.58
CA ALA A 35 -6.88 -6.52 -5.76
C ALA A 35 -7.18 -5.80 -4.42
N SER A 36 -7.32 -6.55 -3.33
CA SER A 36 -7.56 -5.99 -1.99
C SER A 36 -6.38 -5.12 -1.53
N LEU A 37 -5.14 -5.59 -1.73
CA LEU A 37 -3.92 -4.87 -1.37
C LEU A 37 -3.75 -3.60 -2.21
N LYS A 38 -4.05 -3.65 -3.52
CA LYS A 38 -4.05 -2.47 -4.40
C LYS A 38 -5.08 -1.43 -3.95
N LYS A 39 -6.27 -1.86 -3.51
CA LYS A 39 -7.30 -0.96 -2.99
C LYS A 39 -6.87 -0.30 -1.68
N GLN A 40 -6.22 -1.04 -0.78
CA GLN A 40 -5.65 -0.48 0.45
C GLN A 40 -4.53 0.53 0.15
N LYS A 41 -3.66 0.22 -0.82
CA LYS A 41 -2.60 1.13 -1.29
C LYS A 41 -3.18 2.43 -1.85
N LEU A 42 -4.25 2.34 -2.64
CA LEU A 42 -4.92 3.52 -3.21
C LEU A 42 -5.48 4.44 -2.11
N ARG A 43 -6.16 3.88 -1.10
CA ARG A 43 -6.68 4.65 0.03
C ARG A 43 -5.58 5.39 0.80
N LEU A 44 -4.47 4.70 1.09
CA LEU A 44 -3.33 5.35 1.75
C LEU A 44 -2.71 6.47 0.91
N LYS A 45 -2.69 6.32 -0.42
CA LYS A 45 -2.24 7.38 -1.33
C LYS A 45 -3.18 8.58 -1.31
N GLU A 46 -4.50 8.34 -1.26
CA GLU A 46 -5.51 9.39 -1.13
C GLU A 46 -5.42 10.11 0.23
N GLU A 47 -5.23 9.36 1.32
CA GLU A 47 -5.00 9.92 2.66
C GLU A 47 -3.74 10.80 2.70
N LEU A 48 -2.63 10.33 2.11
CA LEU A 48 -1.40 11.11 1.98
C LEU A 48 -1.61 12.39 1.16
N ALA A 49 -2.40 12.33 0.09
CA ALA A 49 -2.71 13.49 -0.74
C ALA A 49 -3.67 14.47 -0.05
N ALA A 50 -4.56 14.00 0.82
CA ALA A 50 -5.50 14.82 1.58
C ALA A 50 -4.86 15.48 2.83
N GLN A 51 -3.68 15.00 3.25
CA GLN A 51 -2.90 15.56 4.36
C GLN A 51 -1.89 16.64 3.88
N HIS A 52 -1.98 17.08 2.63
CA HIS A 52 -1.15 18.10 1.99
C HIS A 52 -2.04 19.21 1.40
#